data_AF-S5Y186-F1
#
_entry.id   AF-S5Y186-F1
#
_cell.length_a   1.000
_cell.length_b   1.000
_cell.length_c   1.000
_cell.angle_alpha   90.00
_cell.angle_beta   90.00
_cell.angle_gamma   90.00
#
_symmetry.space_group_name_H-M   'P 1'
#
loop_
_entity.id
_entity.type
_entity.pdbx_description
1 polymer ?
#
loop_
_entity_poly.entity_id
_entity_poly.type
_entity_poly.pdbx_seq_one_letter_code
_entity_poly.pdbx_strand_id
1 'polypeptide(L)'
;MTNSTQFDLRTAPEPRPAPSPIMTLFSLWKETAAWVDGTEPATTEELNAGAERKWTLRDAILALPSTDARDHLAKIVVSTSWGSHDLEDDGSGALWAEARALLIA
;
A
#
# COMPACT_ATOMS: atom_id res chain seq x y z
N MET A 1 -32.07 28.59 25.15
CA MET A 1 -30.63 28.25 25.35
C MET A 1 -30.31 27.10 24.42
N THR A 2 -29.64 27.37 23.30
CA THR A 2 -29.15 26.33 22.38
C THR A 2 -27.75 26.75 21.93
N ASN A 3 -26.74 26.17 22.55
CA ASN A 3 -25.35 26.29 22.12
C ASN A 3 -25.15 25.37 20.91
N SER A 4 -25.14 25.94 19.72
CA SER A 4 -24.68 25.26 18.52
C SER A 4 -23.16 25.39 18.44
N THR A 5 -22.45 24.31 18.76
CA THR A 5 -21.02 24.19 18.48
C THR A 5 -20.83 24.14 16.96
N GLN A 6 -20.35 25.23 16.40
CA GLN A 6 -20.00 25.34 14.99
C GLN A 6 -18.70 24.57 14.74
N PHE A 7 -18.79 23.42 14.06
CA PHE A 7 -17.64 22.64 13.61
C PHE A 7 -17.01 23.39 12.43
N ASP A 8 -15.92 24.12 12.68
CA ASP A 8 -15.24 24.87 11.63
C ASP A 8 -14.42 23.92 10.74
N LEU A 9 -14.98 23.56 9.58
CA LEU A 9 -14.38 22.68 8.57
C LEU A 9 -13.34 23.41 7.68
N ARG A 10 -12.82 24.57 8.10
CA ARG A 10 -11.95 25.42 7.26
C ARG A 10 -10.46 25.34 7.57
N THR A 11 -10.00 24.31 8.26
CA THR A 11 -8.56 24.01 8.27
C THR A 11 -8.15 23.59 6.87
N ALA A 12 -7.30 24.40 6.23
CA ALA A 12 -6.60 23.98 5.03
C ALA A 12 -5.93 22.63 5.32
N PRO A 13 -6.04 21.62 4.42
CA PRO A 13 -5.40 20.34 4.67
C PRO A 13 -3.92 20.60 4.91
N GLU A 14 -3.39 20.08 6.01
CA GLU A 14 -1.96 20.18 6.27
C GLU A 14 -1.18 19.66 5.05
N PRO A 15 -0.07 20.31 4.68
CA PRO A 15 0.75 19.85 3.58
C PRO A 15 1.11 18.39 3.82
N ARG A 16 0.73 17.53 2.88
CA ARG A 16 0.99 16.09 3.01
C ARG A 16 2.51 15.88 3.14
N PRO A 17 2.96 15.03 4.08
CA PRO A 17 4.38 14.67 4.18
C PRO A 17 4.88 14.16 2.84
N ALA A 18 6.16 14.37 2.56
CA ALA A 18 6.83 13.73 1.43
C ALA A 18 6.59 12.21 1.46
N PRO A 19 6.41 11.55 0.29
CA PRO A 19 6.15 10.12 0.26
C PRO A 19 7.33 9.36 0.87
N SER A 20 7.02 8.39 1.72
CA SER A 20 8.01 7.44 2.22
C SER A 20 8.58 6.59 1.06
N PRO A 21 9.69 5.87 1.28
CA PRO A 21 10.17 4.87 0.34
C PRO A 21 9.11 3.82 -0.02
N ILE A 22 8.32 3.35 0.96
CA ILE A 22 7.22 2.40 0.74
C ILE A 22 6.16 3.01 -0.18
N MET A 23 5.73 4.25 0.06
CA MET A 23 4.70 4.89 -0.75
C MET A 23 5.18 5.20 -2.18
N THR A 24 6.47 5.43 -2.35
CA THR A 24 7.09 5.58 -3.68
C THR A 24 7.04 4.26 -4.45
N LEU A 25 7.51 3.16 -3.83
CA LEU A 25 7.46 1.83 -4.43
C LEU A 25 6.02 1.35 -4.67
N PHE A 26 5.11 1.64 -3.74
CA PHE A 26 3.69 1.31 -3.87
C PHE A 26 3.05 2.01 -5.08
N SER A 27 3.45 3.24 -5.38
CA SER A 27 2.96 3.94 -6.57
C SER A 27 3.39 3.22 -7.86
N LEU A 28 4.66 2.79 -7.94
CA LEU A 28 5.17 1.99 -9.06
C LEU A 28 4.48 0.62 -9.15
N TRP A 29 4.23 -0.02 -8.00
CA TRP A 29 3.54 -1.31 -7.95
C TRP A 29 2.11 -1.18 -8.47
N LYS A 30 1.37 -0.13 -8.10
CA LYS A 30 0.01 0.12 -8.60
C LYS A 30 -0.02 0.31 -10.10
N GLU A 31 0.90 1.11 -10.64
CA GLU A 31 1.01 1.34 -12.08
C GLU A 31 1.30 0.03 -12.81
N THR A 32 2.24 -0.77 -12.29
CA THR A 32 2.58 -2.08 -12.85
C THR A 32 1.40 -3.05 -12.76
N ALA A 33 0.70 -3.10 -11.62
CA ALA A 33 -0.47 -3.94 -11.43
C ALA A 33 -1.62 -3.55 -12.37
N ALA A 34 -1.90 -2.25 -12.51
CA ALA A 34 -2.93 -1.77 -13.43
C ALA A 34 -2.64 -2.12 -14.89
N TRP A 35 -1.36 -2.14 -15.28
CA TRP A 35 -0.94 -2.58 -16.61
C TRP A 35 -1.09 -4.09 -16.78
N VAL A 36 -0.57 -4.89 -15.83
CA VAL A 36 -0.64 -6.37 -15.88
C VAL A 36 -2.09 -6.86 -15.84
N ASP A 37 -2.92 -6.25 -14.98
CA ASP A 37 -4.32 -6.64 -14.76
C ASP A 37 -5.28 -5.92 -15.74
N GLY A 38 -4.73 -5.12 -16.67
CA GLY A 38 -5.47 -4.33 -17.65
C GLY A 38 -5.98 -5.14 -18.85
N THR A 39 -6.77 -4.49 -19.71
CA THR A 39 -7.35 -5.11 -20.92
C THR A 39 -6.54 -4.82 -22.19
N GLU A 40 -5.36 -4.21 -22.06
CA GLU A 40 -4.52 -3.86 -23.21
C GLU A 40 -3.94 -5.13 -23.85
N PRO A 41 -3.84 -5.20 -25.19
CA PRO A 41 -3.22 -6.33 -25.86
C PRO A 41 -1.72 -6.35 -25.56
N ALA A 42 -1.29 -7.38 -24.84
CA ALA A 42 0.11 -7.67 -24.55
C ALA A 42 0.40 -9.13 -24.92
N THR A 43 1.65 -9.41 -25.28
CA THR A 43 2.14 -10.77 -25.47
C THR A 43 2.29 -11.48 -24.12
N THR A 44 2.33 -12.82 -24.14
CA THR A 44 2.61 -13.60 -22.94
C THR A 44 3.95 -13.22 -22.29
N GLU A 45 4.97 -12.91 -23.10
CA GLU A 45 6.30 -12.51 -22.60
C GLU A 45 6.24 -11.17 -21.87
N GLU A 46 5.55 -10.18 -22.43
CA GLU A 46 5.36 -8.88 -21.78
C GLU A 46 4.56 -9.02 -20.48
N LEU A 47 3.48 -9.81 -20.47
CA LEU A 47 2.71 -10.07 -19.26
C LEU A 47 3.55 -10.75 -18.17
N ASN A 48 4.39 -11.72 -18.54
CA ASN A 48 5.30 -12.38 -17.61
C ASN A 48 6.33 -11.41 -17.03
N ALA A 49 6.93 -10.54 -17.85
CA ALA A 49 7.87 -9.52 -17.40
C ALA A 49 7.22 -8.50 -16.47
N GLY A 50 5.98 -8.07 -16.76
CA GLY A 50 5.22 -7.20 -15.88
C GLY A 50 4.83 -7.88 -14.55
N ALA A 51 4.46 -9.17 -14.59
CA ALA A 51 4.19 -9.94 -13.38
C ALA A 51 5.45 -10.08 -12.51
N GLU A 52 6.60 -10.40 -13.10
CA GLU A 52 7.88 -10.46 -12.39
C GLU A 52 8.23 -9.11 -11.73
N ARG A 53 8.04 -8.01 -12.46
CA ARG A 53 8.21 -6.66 -11.91
C ARG A 53 7.25 -6.38 -10.76
N LYS A 54 5.96 -6.74 -10.89
CA LYS A 54 4.94 -6.59 -9.84
C LYS A 54 5.35 -7.34 -8.58
N TRP A 55 5.86 -8.56 -8.70
CA TRP A 55 6.33 -9.36 -7.56
C TRP A 55 7.61 -8.80 -6.94
N THR A 56 8.58 -8.37 -7.75
CA THR A 56 9.80 -7.73 -7.25
C THR A 56 9.50 -6.46 -6.45
N LEU A 57 8.56 -5.64 -6.92
CA LEU A 57 8.12 -4.43 -6.20
C LEU A 57 7.39 -4.78 -4.90
N ARG A 58 6.53 -5.80 -4.89
CA ARG A 58 5.88 -6.31 -3.67
C ARG A 58 6.93 -6.69 -2.63
N ASP A 59 7.91 -7.51 -3.01
CA ASP A 59 8.92 -8.02 -2.07
C ASP A 59 9.78 -6.87 -1.53
N ALA A 60 10.13 -5.89 -2.37
CA ALA A 60 10.83 -4.69 -1.93
C ALA A 60 10.00 -3.83 -0.94
N ILE A 61 8.68 -3.71 -1.15
CA ILE A 61 7.78 -3.02 -0.22
C ILE A 61 7.70 -3.74 1.12
N LEU A 62 7.55 -5.07 1.10
CA LEU A 62 7.42 -5.87 2.32
C LEU A 62 8.71 -5.88 3.17
N ALA A 63 9.87 -5.76 2.53
CA ALA A 63 11.18 -5.74 3.20
C ALA A 63 11.48 -4.44 3.99
N LEU A 64 10.82 -3.33 3.66
CA LEU A 64 11.06 -2.04 4.32
C LEU A 64 10.20 -1.90 5.58
N PRO A 65 10.69 -1.37 6.70
CA PRO A 65 9.83 -1.12 7.87
C PRO A 65 8.85 0.03 7.60
N SER A 66 7.59 -0.16 8.01
CA SER A 66 6.54 0.86 8.01
C SER A 66 6.84 1.93 9.06
N THR A 67 6.76 3.19 8.65
CA THR A 67 6.97 4.34 9.54
C THR A 67 5.66 4.92 10.05
N ASP A 68 4.58 4.74 9.30
CA ASP A 68 3.24 5.18 9.65
C ASP A 68 2.17 4.18 9.18
N ALA A 69 0.91 4.48 9.47
CA ALA A 69 -0.22 3.65 9.05
C ALA A 69 -0.38 3.56 7.53
N ARG A 70 0.05 4.56 6.75
CA ARG A 70 -0.08 4.56 5.28
C ARG A 70 0.87 3.54 4.67
N ASP A 71 2.11 3.48 5.17
CA ASP A 71 3.09 2.47 4.79
C ASP A 71 2.56 1.05 5.05
N HIS A 72 1.98 0.84 6.23
CA HIS A 72 1.49 -0.47 6.62
C HIS A 72 0.28 -0.90 5.78
N LEU A 73 -0.66 0.01 5.51
CA LEU A 73 -1.77 -0.26 4.60
C LEU A 73 -1.30 -0.58 3.18
N ALA A 74 -0.26 0.09 2.68
CA ALA A 74 0.33 -0.25 1.38
C ALA A 74 0.86 -1.70 1.35
N LYS A 75 1.53 -2.15 2.42
CA LYS A 75 1.98 -3.55 2.55
C LYS A 75 0.82 -4.55 2.50
N ILE A 76 -0.27 -4.28 3.22
CA ILE A 76 -1.48 -5.13 3.18
C ILE A 76 -2.04 -5.23 1.76
N VAL A 77 -2.13 -4.10 1.06
CA VAL A 77 -2.64 -4.06 -0.32
C VAL A 77 -1.78 -4.88 -1.26
N VAL A 78 -0.44 -4.73 -1.22
CA VAL A 78 0.44 -5.49 -2.12
C VAL A 78 0.55 -6.96 -1.75
N SER A 79 0.44 -7.29 -0.45
CA SER A 79 0.45 -8.68 0.03
C SER A 79 -0.75 -9.46 -0.48
N THR A 80 -1.93 -8.85 -0.40
CA THR A 80 -3.20 -9.45 -0.86
C THR A 80 -3.46 -9.25 -2.36
N SER A 81 -2.63 -8.45 -3.05
CA SER A 81 -2.91 -7.97 -4.41
C SER A 81 -4.35 -7.43 -4.54
N TRP A 82 -4.71 -6.44 -3.71
CA TRP A 82 -6.06 -5.87 -3.63
C TRP A 82 -7.16 -6.85 -3.18
N GLY A 83 -6.81 -7.84 -2.35
CA GLY A 83 -7.76 -8.84 -1.84
C GLY A 83 -7.96 -10.06 -2.75
N SER A 84 -7.17 -10.18 -3.82
CA SER A 84 -7.16 -11.39 -4.66
C SER A 84 -6.46 -12.58 -4.00
N HIS A 85 -5.66 -12.33 -2.96
CA HIS A 85 -4.97 -13.34 -2.15
C HIS A 85 -5.20 -13.09 -0.67
N ASP A 86 -5.07 -14.16 0.12
CA ASP A 86 -5.12 -14.07 1.57
C ASP A 86 -3.94 -13.26 2.11
N LEU A 87 -4.17 -12.58 3.23
CA LEU A 87 -3.14 -11.84 3.95
C LEU A 87 -2.30 -12.84 4.76
N GLU A 88 -0.98 -12.86 4.54
CA GLU A 88 -0.02 -13.75 5.22
C GLU A 88 -0.27 -15.26 5.03
N ASP A 89 -0.09 -15.77 3.81
CA ASP A 89 -0.15 -17.22 3.51
C ASP A 89 1.01 -18.03 4.12
N ASP A 90 2.01 -17.37 4.71
CA ASP A 90 3.20 -18.00 5.31
C ASP A 90 3.08 -18.26 6.83
N GLY A 91 2.01 -17.78 7.47
CA GLY A 91 1.80 -17.92 8.92
C GLY A 91 2.80 -17.15 9.79
N SER A 92 3.57 -16.22 9.23
CA SER A 92 4.63 -15.50 9.96
C SER A 92 4.10 -14.53 11.03
N GLY A 93 2.91 -13.96 10.83
CA GLY A 93 2.35 -12.92 11.71
C GLY A 93 3.13 -11.61 11.69
N ALA A 94 4.06 -11.42 10.75
CA ALA A 94 5.00 -10.31 10.71
C ALA A 94 4.32 -8.97 10.45
N LEU A 95 3.34 -8.92 9.53
CA LEU A 95 2.55 -7.72 9.26
C LEU A 95 1.74 -7.34 10.50
N TRP A 96 1.14 -8.31 11.19
CA TRP A 96 0.41 -8.00 12.42
C TRP A 96 1.31 -7.50 13.55
N ALA A 97 2.54 -8.01 13.66
CA ALA A 97 3.51 -7.51 14.63
C ALA A 97 3.88 -6.05 14.36
N GLU A 98 4.10 -5.70 13.09
CA GLU A 98 4.38 -4.34 12.66
C GLU A 98 3.19 -3.40 12.89
N ALA A 99 1.97 -3.84 12.58
CA ALA A 99 0.75 -3.08 12.85
C ALA A 99 0.63 -2.71 14.34
N ARG A 100 0.87 -3.68 15.23
CA ARG A 100 0.82 -3.45 16.69
C ARG A 100 1.89 -2.47 17.15
N ALA A 101 3.09 -2.52 16.58
CA ALA A 101 4.16 -1.58 16.91
C ALA A 101 3.78 -0.13 16.57
N LEU A 102 3.03 0.08 15.48
CA LEU A 102 2.55 1.41 15.08
C LEU A 102 1.44 1.97 15.99
N LEU A 103 0.66 1.12 16.66
CA LEU A 103 -0.41 1.55 17.56
C LEU A 103 0.09 2.08 18.92
N ILE A 104 1.33 1.76 19.26
CA ILE A 104 1.97 2.14 20.54
C ILE A 104 3.04 3.23 20.36
N ALA A 105 3.26 3.69 19.13
CA ALA A 105 4.20 4.73 18.75
C ALA A 105 3.54 6.12 18.81
#